data_AF-A0A2X2T1F8-F1
#
_entry.id   AF-A0A2X2T1F8-F1
#
_cell.length_a   1.000
_cell.length_b   1.000
_cell.length_c   1.000
_cell.angle_alpha   90.00
_cell.angle_beta   90.00
_cell.angle_gamma   90.00
#
_symmetry.space_group_name_H-M   'P 1'
#
loop_
_entity.id
_entity.type
_entity.pdbx_description
1 polymer ?
#
loop_
_entity_poly.entity_id
_entity_poly.type
_entity_poly.pdbx_seq_one_letter_code
_entity_poly.pdbx_strand_id
1 'polypeptide(L)'
;MIGYMLQQALKNHLPDREASVLLTQVEVDPQDPAFSNPTKYIGPVYSKEQADELVRDKGWSVKSRRGSISAAWCRHRSLNASSESGRHYGAYSA
;
A
#
# COMPACT_ATOMS: atom_id res chain seq x y z
N MET A 1 -6.19 -12.40 -3.60
CA MET A 1 -6.51 -13.79 -3.24
C MET A 1 -6.81 -14.00 -1.75
N ILE A 2 -6.17 -13.26 -0.82
CA ILE A 2 -6.39 -13.45 0.64
C ILE A 2 -7.87 -13.35 1.08
N GLY A 3 -8.61 -12.39 0.52
CA GLY A 3 -10.04 -12.22 0.82
C GLY A 3 -10.85 -13.48 0.51
N TYR A 4 -10.67 -14.06 -0.68
CA TYR A 4 -11.34 -15.30 -1.08
C TYR A 4 -11.02 -16.46 -0.13
N MET A 5 -9.74 -16.64 0.24
CA MET A 5 -9.34 -17.73 1.14
C MET A 5 -9.99 -17.59 2.52
N LEU A 6 -10.04 -16.36 3.06
CA LEU A 6 -10.71 -16.09 4.33
C LEU A 6 -12.22 -16.33 4.24
N GLN A 7 -12.86 -15.85 3.18
CA GLN A 7 -14.29 -16.09 2.94
C GLN A 7 -14.60 -17.59 2.86
N GLN A 8 -13.81 -18.35 2.11
CA GLN A 8 -14.00 -19.80 1.97
C GLN A 8 -13.82 -20.52 3.31
N ALA A 9 -12.79 -20.17 4.07
CA ALA A 9 -12.57 -20.74 5.40
C ALA A 9 -13.74 -20.45 6.35
N LEU A 10 -14.29 -19.23 6.31
CA LEU A 10 -15.46 -18.85 7.11
C LEU A 10 -16.72 -19.60 6.66
N LYS A 11 -16.99 -19.71 5.36
CA LYS A 11 -18.13 -20.48 4.83
C LYS A 11 -18.06 -21.96 5.23
N ASN A 12 -16.86 -22.55 5.27
CA ASN A 12 -16.69 -23.93 5.71
C ASN A 12 -17.03 -24.14 7.20
N HIS A 13 -16.80 -23.15 8.06
CA HIS A 13 -17.04 -23.26 9.51
C HIS A 13 -18.41 -22.72 9.94
N LEU A 14 -19.04 -21.87 9.13
CA LEU A 14 -20.30 -21.20 9.41
C LEU A 14 -21.25 -21.34 8.21
N PRO A 15 -21.73 -22.57 7.91
CA PRO A 15 -22.51 -22.84 6.69
C PRO A 15 -23.84 -22.08 6.62
N ASP A 16 -24.43 -21.75 7.78
CA ASP A 16 -25.69 -21.00 7.87
C ASP A 16 -25.48 -19.47 7.89
N ARG A 17 -24.25 -18.98 7.68
CA ARG A 17 -23.94 -17.56 7.67
C ARG A 17 -23.29 -17.13 6.36
N GLU A 18 -23.83 -16.07 5.80
CA GLU A 18 -23.20 -15.42 4.66
C GLU A 18 -21.97 -14.62 5.10
N ALA A 19 -20.90 -14.73 4.30
CA ALA A 19 -19.67 -13.98 4.46
C ALA A 19 -19.33 -13.31 3.13
N SER A 20 -19.03 -12.02 3.19
CA SER A 20 -18.65 -11.21 2.03
C SER A 20 -17.33 -10.50 2.29
N VAL A 21 -16.56 -10.26 1.24
CA VAL A 21 -15.31 -9.51 1.32
C VAL A 21 -15.44 -8.27 0.46
N LEU A 22 -15.24 -7.12 1.09
CA LEU A 22 -15.34 -5.81 0.45
C LEU A 22 -13.94 -5.29 0.21
N LEU A 23 -13.68 -4.83 -1.02
CA LEU A 23 -12.48 -4.07 -1.33
C LEU A 23 -12.64 -2.68 -0.74
N THR A 24 -11.69 -2.28 0.11
CA THR A 24 -11.70 -0.99 0.78
C THR A 24 -10.53 -0.16 0.27
N GLN A 25 -10.83 1.07 -0.14
CA GLN A 25 -9.83 2.10 -0.41
C GLN A 25 -9.88 3.08 0.76
N VAL A 26 -8.72 3.45 1.29
CA VAL A 26 -8.60 4.40 2.39
C VAL A 26 -8.00 5.67 1.82
N GLU A 27 -8.76 6.76 1.90
CA GLU A 27 -8.28 8.09 1.55
C GLU A 27 -7.23 8.55 2.58
N VAL A 28 -6.18 9.19 2.09
CA VAL A 28 -5.08 9.74 2.90
C VAL A 28 -4.79 11.15 2.42
N ASP A 29 -4.35 12.01 3.34
CA ASP A 29 -3.99 13.39 3.02
C ASP A 29 -2.76 13.41 2.08
N PRO A 30 -2.82 14.04 0.90
CA PRO A 30 -1.67 14.15 0.01
C PRO A 30 -0.47 14.90 0.62
N GLN A 31 -0.68 15.71 1.66
CA GLN A 31 0.36 16.44 2.38
C GLN A 31 0.79 15.77 3.69
N ASP A 32 0.43 14.50 3.91
CA ASP A 32 0.82 13.79 5.13
C ASP A 32 2.36 13.74 5.29
N PRO A 33 2.90 14.19 6.44
CA PRO A 33 4.35 14.19 6.68
C PRO A 33 4.98 12.79 6.61
N ALA A 34 4.21 11.71 6.77
CA ALA A 34 4.67 10.34 6.62
C ALA A 34 5.24 10.04 5.23
N PHE A 35 4.82 10.77 4.19
CA PHE A 35 5.41 10.65 2.85
C PHE A 35 6.83 11.21 2.78
N SER A 36 7.12 12.28 3.54
CA SER A 36 8.45 12.87 3.61
C SER A 36 9.42 12.04 4.47
N ASN A 37 8.90 11.35 5.49
CA ASN A 37 9.69 10.55 6.41
C ASN A 37 9.05 9.17 6.66
N PRO A 38 9.15 8.22 5.71
CA PRO A 38 8.55 6.90 5.87
C PRO A 38 9.24 6.12 6.98
N THR A 39 8.48 5.65 7.97
CA THR A 39 9.01 4.92 9.14
C THR A 39 8.78 3.42 9.08
N LYS A 40 7.85 2.96 8.24
CA LYS A 40 7.51 1.55 8.09
C LYS A 40 8.44 0.87 7.08
N TYR A 41 9.07 -0.22 7.52
CA TYR A 41 9.87 -1.10 6.67
C TYR A 41 8.96 -2.11 5.96
N ILE A 42 9.14 -2.28 4.65
CA ILE A 42 8.31 -3.13 3.79
C ILE A 42 9.20 -3.95 2.87
N GLY A 43 8.96 -5.27 2.84
CA GLY A 43 9.69 -6.19 1.97
C GLY A 43 10.91 -6.81 2.65
N PRO A 44 11.77 -7.47 1.86
CA PRO A 44 12.93 -8.18 2.39
C PRO A 44 14.03 -7.24 2.87
N VAL A 45 15.09 -7.84 3.43
CA VAL A 45 16.35 -7.18 3.76
C VAL A 45 17.25 -7.22 2.52
N TYR A 46 17.88 -6.10 2.21
CA TYR A 46 18.79 -5.90 1.10
C TYR A 46 20.22 -5.69 1.60
N SER A 47 21.21 -6.03 0.77
CA SER A 47 22.57 -5.52 0.96
C SER A 47 22.63 -4.03 0.64
N LYS A 48 23.76 -3.38 0.95
CA LYS A 48 23.94 -1.96 0.63
C LYS A 48 23.91 -1.72 -0.88
N GLU A 49 24.57 -2.59 -1.64
CA GLU A 49 24.67 -2.51 -3.09
C GLU A 49 23.28 -2.64 -3.73
N GLN A 50 22.50 -3.62 -3.29
CA GLN A 50 21.11 -3.81 -3.75
C GLN A 50 20.21 -2.63 -3.37
N ALA A 51 20.40 -2.06 -2.18
CA ALA A 51 19.67 -0.87 -1.76
C ALA A 51 20.00 0.33 -2.65
N ASP A 52 21.27 0.57 -2.94
CA ASP A 52 21.72 1.69 -3.78
C ASP A 52 21.17 1.56 -5.22
N GLU A 53 21.12 0.33 -5.77
CA GLU A 53 20.46 0.04 -7.04
C GLU A 53 18.95 0.35 -7.01
N LEU A 54 18.25 -0.05 -5.94
CA LEU A 54 16.81 0.23 -5.79
C LEU A 54 16.50 1.72 -5.65
N VAL A 55 17.36 2.47 -4.95
CA VAL A 55 17.24 3.94 -4.86
C VAL A 55 17.42 4.55 -6.24
N ARG A 56 18.46 4.16 -6.97
CA ARG A 56 18.77 4.70 -8.31
C ARG A 56 17.68 4.39 -9.33
N ASP A 57 17.26 3.13 -9.41
CA ASP A 57 16.41 2.66 -10.50
C ASP A 57 14.92 2.91 -10.24
N LYS A 58 14.49 2.90 -8.97
CA LYS A 58 13.07 3.02 -8.58
C LYS A 58 12.73 4.25 -7.75
N GLY A 59 13.74 5.03 -7.32
CA GLY A 59 13.53 6.20 -6.47
C GLY A 59 12.95 5.86 -5.10
N TRP A 60 13.25 4.67 -4.57
CA TRP A 60 12.72 4.23 -3.28
C TRP A 60 13.49 4.84 -2.11
N SER A 61 12.80 5.14 -1.02
CA SER A 61 13.43 5.46 0.26
C SER A 61 13.88 4.18 0.95
N VAL A 62 15.16 4.03 1.27
CA VAL A 62 15.67 2.84 1.95
C VAL A 62 16.23 3.23 3.30
N LYS A 63 15.90 2.48 4.36
CA LYS A 63 16.39 2.75 5.72
C LYS A 63 17.08 1.52 6.31
N SER A 64 18.15 1.76 7.05
CA SER A 64 18.79 0.71 7.84
C SER A 64 18.10 0.56 9.20
N ARG A 65 18.07 -0.67 9.72
CA ARG A 65 17.64 -0.99 11.09
C ARG A 65 18.56 -2.08 11.65
N ARG A 66 19.28 -1.76 12.73
CA ARG A 66 20.17 -2.72 13.45
C ARG A 66 21.14 -3.48 12.52
N GLY A 67 21.74 -2.78 11.56
CA GLY A 67 22.69 -3.38 10.60
C GLY A 67 22.06 -4.08 9.39
N SER A 68 20.72 -4.25 9.35
CA SER A 68 20.00 -4.77 8.19
C SER A 68 19.32 -3.64 7.43
N ILE A 69 19.50 -3.57 6.11
CA ILE A 69 18.89 -2.54 5.26
C ILE A 69 17.58 -3.08 4.70
N SER A 70 16.46 -2.38 4.88
CA SER A 70 15.18 -2.78 4.28
C SER A 70 14.53 -1.57 3.64
N ALA A 71 13.83 -1.79 2.53
CA ALA A 71 13.14 -0.72 1.83
C ALA A 71 12.02 -0.16 2.72
N ALA A 72 11.94 1.16 2.82
CA ALA A 72 10.76 1.84 3.31
C ALA A 72 9.97 2.23 2.05
N TRP A 73 8.84 1.58 1.77
CA TRP A 73 8.09 1.92 0.57
C TRP A 73 7.58 3.36 0.68
N CYS A 74 8.24 4.28 -0.01
CA CYS A 74 7.74 5.60 -0.30
C CYS A 74 8.21 5.97 -1.70
N ARG A 75 7.29 5.90 -2.65
CA ARG A 75 7.49 6.46 -3.98
C ARG A 75 7.18 7.95 -3.84
N HIS A 76 8.18 8.80 -4.02
CA HIS A 76 7.98 10.23 -4.25
C HIS A 76 7.32 10.37 -5.63
N ARG A 77 6.00 10.08 -5.74
CA ARG A 77 5.29 10.33 -6.98
C ARG A 77 5.00 11.83 -7.01
N SER A 78 5.67 12.53 -7.92
CA SER A 78 5.29 13.84 -8.43
C SER A 78 3.77 13.92 -8.53
N LEU A 79 3.19 14.86 -7.78
CA LEU A 79 1.78 15.21 -7.83
C LEU A 79 1.45 15.71 -9.24
N ASN A 80 0.99 14.81 -10.11
CA ASN A 80 -0.03 15.18 -11.09
C ASN A 80 -1.39 15.05 -10.38
N ALA A 81 -1.57 15.84 -9.32
CA ALA A 81 -2.89 16.22 -8.86
C ALA A 81 -3.33 17.36 -9.79
N SER A 82 -3.70 17.00 -11.01
CA SER A 82 -4.53 17.86 -11.84
C SER A 82 -5.76 18.20 -11.01
N SER A 83 -6.03 19.48 -10.89
CA SER A 83 -7.22 20.05 -10.28
C SER A 83 -8.50 19.39 -10.79
N GLU A 84 -9.02 18.39 -10.09
CA GLU A 84 -10.41 17.93 -10.21
C GLU A 84 -11.17 18.33 -8.94
N SER A 85 -11.36 19.64 -8.81
CA SER A 85 -12.52 20.18 -8.11
C SER A 85 -13.77 19.75 -8.87
N GLY A 86 -14.34 18.60 -8.51
CA GLY A 86 -15.53 18.09 -9.20
C GLY A 86 -15.99 16.75 -8.66
N ARG A 87 -16.69 16.78 -7.51
CA ARG A 87 -17.45 15.62 -7.04
C ARG A 87 -18.43 15.18 -8.13
N HIS A 88 -18.19 14.02 -8.73
CA HIS A 88 -19.23 13.22 -9.36
C HIS A 88 -18.89 11.75 -9.14
N TYR A 89 -19.31 11.21 -8.00
CA TYR A 89 -19.49 9.76 -7.89
C TYR A 89 -20.64 9.40 -8.83
N GLY A 90 -20.29 8.85 -9.99
CA GLY A 90 -21.25 8.33 -10.96
C GLY A 90 -22.11 7.26 -10.30
N ALA A 91 -23.42 7.37 -10.55
CA ALA A 91 -24.44 6.45 -10.11
C ALA A 91 -24.07 5.00 -10.50
N TYR A 92 -23.97 4.12 -9.51
CA TYR A 92 -24.18 2.70 -9.74
C TYR A 92 -25.69 2.50 -9.92
N SER A 93 -26.14 2.40 -11.16
CA SER A 93 -27.45 1.83 -11.49
C SER A 93 -27.32 0.30 -11.56
N ALA A 94 -28.31 -0.34 -10.95
CA ALA A 94 -28.48 -1.79 -10.74
C ALA A 94 -28.43 -2.64 -12.01
#